data_AF-A0A2T6DCJ8-F1
#
_entry.id   AF-A0A2T6DCJ8-F1
#
_cell.length_a   1.000
_cell.length_b   1.000
_cell.length_c   1.000
_cell.angle_alpha   90.00
_cell.angle_beta   90.00
_cell.angle_gamma   90.00
#
_symmetry.space_group_name_H-M   'P 1'
#
loop_
_entity.id
_entity.type
_entity.pdbx_description
1 polymer ?
#
loop_
_entity_poly.entity_id
_entity_poly.type
_entity_poly.pdbx_seq_one_letter_code
_entity_poly.pdbx_strand_id
1 'polypeptide(L)'
;MKTLSALVLACALPVAAIAQNAPASTGPSAPAATTTSIAPGELAALEQFLNLSDAELAQLQQAIARLRAMTAVDRAKLRDEIVAFRRLPEPQRRQLRQGWGAVPPDIQAGWRDMMHAATPERRAEIQSKLQSLPPDEKAQYRRALVEEYLKVKPRK
;
A
#
# COMPACT_ATOMS: atom_id res chain seq x y z
N MET A 1 -24.45 41.88 27.57
CA MET A 1 -23.71 43.03 28.14
C MET A 1 -23.44 42.74 29.60
N LYS A 2 -22.18 42.47 29.97
CA LYS A 2 -21.75 42.22 31.35
C LYS A 2 -20.44 42.97 31.58
N THR A 3 -20.48 43.81 32.60
CA THR A 3 -19.57 44.82 33.13
C THR A 3 -18.25 44.22 33.66
N LEU A 4 -17.12 44.84 33.33
CA LEU A 4 -16.19 45.58 34.22
C LEU A 4 -15.65 44.80 35.43
N SER A 5 -14.33 44.62 35.47
CA SER A 5 -13.55 44.96 36.66
C SER A 5 -12.10 45.24 36.30
N ALA A 6 -11.62 46.39 36.73
CA ALA A 6 -10.28 46.91 36.53
C ALA A 6 -9.53 46.96 37.88
N LEU A 7 -8.20 46.95 37.77
CA LEU A 7 -7.23 47.67 38.60
C LEU A 7 -6.87 47.12 40.00
N VAL A 8 -5.56 46.93 40.23
CA VAL A 8 -4.68 47.43 41.34
C VAL A 8 -3.29 46.80 41.04
N LEU A 9 -2.21 47.48 40.62
CA LEU A 9 -1.43 48.65 41.10
C LEU A 9 -0.61 48.42 42.40
N ALA A 10 0.71 48.21 42.27
CA ALA A 10 1.79 48.70 43.17
C ALA A 10 3.16 48.20 42.62
N CYS A 11 4.03 49.04 42.03
CA CYS A 11 5.04 49.92 42.63
C CYS A 11 6.27 49.21 43.25
N ALA A 12 7.41 49.23 42.55
CA ALA A 12 8.71 49.74 43.05
C ALA A 12 9.83 49.63 41.97
N LEU A 13 10.45 50.77 41.65
CA LEU A 13 11.71 50.98 40.93
C LEU A 13 12.80 51.39 41.97
N PRO A 14 14.07 51.71 41.63
CA PRO A 14 15.03 51.22 40.62
C PRO A 14 16.45 50.97 41.23
N VAL A 15 17.48 50.65 40.43
CA VAL A 15 18.78 51.39 40.33
C VAL A 15 19.91 50.55 39.69
N ALA A 16 20.45 51.13 38.61
CA ALA A 16 21.81 51.11 38.03
C ALA A 16 22.56 49.81 37.72
N ALA A 17 22.91 49.64 36.43
CA ALA A 17 24.27 49.96 35.96
C ALA A 17 24.27 50.09 34.43
N ILE A 18 24.57 51.29 33.94
CA ILE A 18 24.84 51.58 32.53
C ILE A 18 26.34 51.40 32.35
N ALA A 19 26.77 50.39 31.60
CA ALA A 19 28.12 50.34 31.03
C ALA A 19 27.99 50.24 29.52
N GLN A 20 28.45 51.30 28.87
CA GLN A 20 28.45 51.52 27.44
C GLN A 20 29.43 50.55 26.78
N ASN A 21 29.00 49.86 25.73
CA ASN A 21 29.87 49.56 24.59
C ASN A 21 29.01 49.43 23.34
N ALA A 22 29.26 50.31 22.37
CA ALA A 22 28.69 50.27 21.02
C ALA A 22 29.87 50.13 20.02
N PRO A 23 29.67 49.94 18.70
CA PRO A 23 28.52 49.43 17.94
C PRO A 23 28.92 48.32 16.93
N ALA A 24 27.97 47.52 16.41
CA ALA A 24 28.04 46.99 15.03
C ALA A 24 26.69 46.41 14.58
N SER A 25 26.19 46.90 13.46
CA SER A 25 24.96 46.48 12.77
C SER A 25 25.09 45.10 12.13
N THR A 26 24.09 44.22 12.29
CA THR A 26 23.69 43.15 11.34
C THR A 26 22.42 42.46 11.89
N GLY A 27 21.22 42.84 11.44
CA GLY A 27 20.48 42.14 10.37
C GLY A 27 19.17 41.55 10.94
N PRO A 28 18.05 41.50 10.18
CA PRO A 28 16.80 40.93 10.67
C PRO A 28 16.96 39.42 10.85
N SER A 29 16.56 38.89 12.01
CA SER A 29 16.48 37.45 12.27
C SER A 29 15.61 36.76 11.22
N ALA A 30 16.25 36.09 10.27
CA ALA A 30 15.60 35.10 9.42
C ALA A 30 15.11 33.94 10.31
N PRO A 31 13.93 33.35 10.03
CA PRO A 31 13.51 32.16 10.75
C PRO A 31 14.52 31.05 10.46
N ALA A 32 14.93 30.35 11.50
CA ALA A 32 15.78 29.18 11.37
C ALA A 32 15.16 28.23 10.34
N ALA A 33 15.84 28.03 9.22
CA ALA A 33 15.51 26.97 8.29
C ALA A 33 15.72 25.66 9.03
N THR A 34 14.62 25.07 9.52
CA THR A 34 14.59 23.68 9.96
C THR A 34 15.02 22.86 8.76
N THR A 35 16.32 22.55 8.70
CA THR A 35 16.87 21.67 7.70
C THR A 35 16.43 20.30 8.16
N THR A 36 15.27 19.86 7.67
CA THR A 36 14.79 18.49 7.88
C THR A 36 15.90 17.57 7.42
N SER A 37 16.61 16.97 8.37
CA SER A 37 17.64 15.99 8.08
C SER A 37 16.95 14.80 7.46
N ILE A 38 17.06 14.68 6.13
CA ILE A 38 16.49 13.56 5.39
C ILE A 38 17.25 12.31 5.82
N ALA A 39 16.55 11.32 6.36
CA ALA A 39 17.18 10.08 6.77
C ALA A 39 17.78 9.37 5.53
N PRO A 40 18.90 8.63 5.65
CA PRO A 40 19.51 7.95 4.49
C PRO A 40 18.54 7.04 3.71
N GLY A 41 17.58 6.43 4.40
CA GLY A 41 16.53 5.62 3.77
C GLY A 41 15.45 6.44 3.04
N GLU A 42 15.22 7.69 3.44
CA GLU A 42 14.30 8.59 2.75
C GLU A 42 14.90 9.07 1.41
N LEU A 43 16.21 9.34 1.35
CA LEU A 43 16.90 9.63 0.09
C LEU A 43 16.79 8.47 -0.90
N ALA A 44 17.04 7.23 -0.46
CA ALA A 44 16.91 6.05 -1.31
C ALA A 44 15.47 5.85 -1.83
N ALA A 45 14.46 6.13 -0.99
CA ALA A 45 13.06 6.08 -1.42
C ALA A 45 12.73 7.18 -2.44
N LEU A 46 13.26 8.40 -2.25
CA LEU A 46 13.10 9.51 -3.19
C LEU A 46 13.77 9.22 -4.54
N GLU A 47 14.99 8.69 -4.54
CA GLU A 47 15.66 8.24 -5.76
C GLU A 47 14.84 7.18 -6.50
N GLN A 48 14.22 6.24 -5.77
CA GLN A 48 13.34 5.26 -6.38
C GLN A 48 12.10 5.91 -7.02
N PHE A 49 11.50 6.93 -6.40
CA PHE A 49 10.36 7.65 -6.99
C PHE A 49 10.75 8.45 -8.24
N LEU A 50 11.96 9.03 -8.28
CA LEU A 50 12.46 9.74 -9.46
C LEU A 50 12.66 8.82 -10.68
N ASN A 51 12.83 7.51 -10.45
CA ASN A 51 12.99 6.52 -11.51
C ASN A 51 11.66 5.93 -12.01
N LEU A 52 10.51 6.31 -11.43
CA LEU A 52 9.20 5.86 -11.89
C LEU A 52 8.71 6.70 -13.07
N SER A 53 8.05 6.05 -14.02
CA SER A 53 7.29 6.73 -15.07
C SER A 53 6.05 7.45 -14.52
N ASP A 54 5.51 8.40 -15.27
CA ASP A 54 4.26 9.10 -14.91
C ASP A 54 3.09 8.14 -14.68
N ALA A 55 3.01 7.06 -15.47
CA ALA A 55 1.99 6.04 -15.31
C ALA A 55 2.13 5.28 -13.99
N GLU A 56 3.35 4.94 -13.59
CA GLU A 56 3.63 4.26 -12.31
C GLU A 56 3.37 5.20 -11.12
N LEU A 57 3.75 6.48 -11.23
CA LEU A 57 3.43 7.49 -10.22
C LEU A 57 1.92 7.66 -10.06
N ALA A 58 1.15 7.68 -11.16
CA ALA A 58 -0.31 7.73 -11.11
C ALA A 58 -0.90 6.48 -10.42
N GLN A 59 -0.39 5.29 -10.71
CA GLN A 59 -0.81 4.05 -10.03
C GLN A 59 -0.51 4.10 -8.53
N LEU A 60 0.66 4.60 -8.13
CA LEU A 60 1.02 4.75 -6.73
C LEU A 60 0.10 5.74 -6.02
N GLN A 61 -0.21 6.88 -6.65
CA GLN A 61 -1.16 7.86 -6.10
C GLN A 61 -2.54 7.25 -5.87
N GLN A 62 -3.05 6.45 -6.83
CA GLN A 62 -4.30 5.72 -6.68
C GLN A 62 -4.25 4.72 -5.52
N ALA A 63 -3.14 3.97 -5.37
CA ALA A 63 -2.95 3.05 -4.27
C ALA A 63 -2.94 3.77 -2.91
N ILE A 64 -2.25 4.90 -2.80
CA ILE A 64 -2.23 5.74 -1.60
C ILE A 64 -3.63 6.27 -1.28
N ALA A 65 -4.37 6.76 -2.29
CA ALA A 65 -5.74 7.23 -2.11
C ALA A 65 -6.65 6.12 -1.56
N ARG A 66 -6.57 4.91 -2.12
CA ARG A 66 -7.29 3.74 -1.63
C ARG A 66 -6.94 3.42 -0.17
N LEU A 67 -5.65 3.41 0.18
CA LEU A 67 -5.21 3.14 1.56
C LEU A 67 -5.68 4.21 2.55
N ARG A 68 -5.72 5.48 2.13
CA ARG A 68 -6.25 6.58 2.95
C ARG A 68 -7.76 6.48 3.16
N ALA A 69 -8.49 5.99 2.16
CA ALA A 69 -9.93 5.74 2.25
C ALA A 69 -10.31 4.55 3.15
N MET A 70 -9.38 3.63 3.43
CA MET A 70 -9.61 2.50 4.33
C MET A 70 -9.72 2.94 5.80
N THR A 71 -10.45 2.17 6.60
CA THR A 71 -10.45 2.36 8.06
C THR A 71 -9.11 1.93 8.66
N ALA A 72 -8.84 2.35 9.91
CA ALA A 72 -7.64 1.91 10.62
C ALA A 72 -7.63 0.39 10.84
N VAL A 73 -8.80 -0.22 11.07
CA VAL A 73 -8.98 -1.67 11.25
C VAL A 73 -8.66 -2.42 9.96
N ASP A 74 -9.20 -1.97 8.82
CA ASP A 74 -8.93 -2.60 7.53
C ASP A 74 -7.46 -2.49 7.13
N ARG A 75 -6.83 -1.34 7.40
CA ARG A 75 -5.39 -1.17 7.19
C ARG A 75 -4.56 -2.11 8.06
N ALA A 76 -4.96 -2.35 9.32
CA ALA A 76 -4.28 -3.30 10.18
C ALA A 76 -4.38 -4.72 9.62
N LYS A 77 -5.59 -5.15 9.26
CA LYS A 77 -5.83 -6.45 8.62
C LYS A 77 -4.99 -6.64 7.35
N LEU A 78 -4.94 -5.63 6.48
CA LEU A 78 -4.12 -5.68 5.26
C LEU A 78 -2.62 -5.85 5.56
N ARG A 79 -2.11 -5.18 6.62
CA ARG A 79 -0.71 -5.38 7.04
C ARG A 79 -0.47 -6.81 7.51
N ASP A 80 -1.39 -7.37 8.28
CA ASP A 80 -1.29 -8.75 8.77
C ASP A 80 -1.29 -9.76 7.60
N GLU A 81 -2.15 -9.55 6.60
CA GLU A 81 -2.19 -10.35 5.37
C GLU A 81 -0.87 -10.27 4.59
N ILE A 82 -0.28 -9.08 4.47
CA ILE A 82 1.03 -8.89 3.81
C ILE A 82 2.14 -9.62 4.58
N VAL A 83 2.14 -9.57 5.92
CA VAL A 83 3.10 -10.30 6.75
C VAL A 83 2.92 -11.81 6.59
N ALA A 84 1.68 -12.29 6.61
CA ALA A 84 1.36 -13.70 6.38
C ALA A 84 1.88 -14.16 5.01
N PHE A 85 1.63 -13.39 3.94
CA PHE A 85 2.13 -13.68 2.60
C PHE A 85 3.66 -13.75 2.54
N ARG A 86 4.36 -12.81 3.19
CA ARG A 86 5.84 -12.78 3.21
C ARG A 86 6.45 -13.97 3.95
N ARG A 87 5.73 -14.54 4.92
CA ARG A 87 6.17 -15.75 5.65
C ARG A 87 6.03 -17.03 4.85
N LEU A 88 5.25 -17.03 3.76
CA LEU A 88 5.12 -18.21 2.90
C LEU A 88 6.45 -18.52 2.19
N PRO A 89 6.79 -19.81 2.02
CA PRO A 89 7.88 -20.25 1.15
C PRO A 89 7.73 -19.74 -0.29
N GLU A 90 8.85 -19.47 -0.95
CA GLU A 90 8.85 -18.93 -2.32
C GLU A 90 8.02 -19.74 -3.34
N PRO A 91 8.00 -21.09 -3.33
CA PRO A 91 7.12 -21.87 -4.19
C PRO A 91 5.63 -21.55 -3.99
N GLN A 92 5.19 -21.37 -2.75
CA GLN A 92 3.80 -21.03 -2.42
C GLN A 92 3.47 -19.59 -2.81
N ARG A 93 4.40 -18.64 -2.60
CA ARG A 93 4.25 -17.26 -3.09
C ARG A 93 4.14 -17.20 -4.61
N ARG A 94 4.92 -18.01 -5.33
CA ARG A 94 4.80 -18.13 -6.80
C ARG A 94 3.43 -18.66 -7.22
N GLN A 95 2.90 -19.68 -6.56
CA GLN A 95 1.55 -20.19 -6.85
C GLN A 95 0.47 -19.11 -6.63
N LEU A 96 0.58 -18.34 -5.54
CA LEU A 96 -0.31 -17.20 -5.29
C LEU A 96 -0.19 -16.12 -6.38
N ARG A 97 1.03 -15.74 -6.78
CA ARG A 97 1.26 -14.77 -7.87
C ARG A 97 0.75 -15.24 -9.23
N GLN A 98 0.80 -16.54 -9.50
CA GLN A 98 0.22 -17.12 -10.72
C GLN A 98 -1.31 -17.25 -10.66
N GLY A 99 -1.94 -16.78 -9.58
CA GLY A 99 -3.38 -16.86 -9.39
C GLY A 99 -3.90 -18.28 -9.15
N TRP A 100 -2.99 -19.21 -8.80
CA TRP A 100 -3.31 -20.61 -8.47
C TRP A 100 -3.45 -20.83 -6.97
N GLY A 101 -3.00 -19.90 -6.12
CA GLY A 101 -3.19 -19.97 -4.66
C GLY A 101 -2.87 -21.34 -4.07
N ALA A 102 -3.78 -21.87 -3.25
CA ALA A 102 -3.68 -23.21 -2.63
C ALA A 102 -4.33 -24.33 -3.48
N VAL A 103 -4.44 -24.15 -4.80
CA VAL A 103 -5.01 -25.17 -5.69
C VAL A 103 -4.03 -26.35 -5.84
N PRO A 104 -4.47 -27.59 -5.61
CA PRO A 104 -3.64 -28.80 -5.72
C PRO A 104 -2.96 -28.97 -7.10
N PRO A 105 -1.75 -29.56 -7.18
CA PRO A 105 -0.99 -29.69 -8.43
C PRO A 105 -1.70 -30.50 -9.53
N ASP A 106 -2.46 -31.52 -9.14
CA ASP A 106 -3.31 -32.34 -10.01
C ASP A 106 -4.42 -31.53 -10.67
N ILE A 107 -5.04 -30.60 -9.93
CA ILE A 107 -6.04 -29.68 -10.48
C ILE A 107 -5.37 -28.70 -11.47
N GLN A 108 -4.15 -28.23 -11.19
CA GLN A 108 -3.42 -27.36 -12.12
C GLN A 108 -3.05 -28.08 -13.41
N ALA A 109 -2.59 -29.33 -13.31
CA ALA A 109 -2.29 -30.17 -14.47
C ALA A 109 -3.55 -30.49 -15.27
N GLY A 110 -4.62 -30.91 -14.60
CA GLY A 110 -5.92 -31.17 -15.22
C GLY A 110 -6.50 -29.93 -15.90
N TRP A 111 -6.30 -28.73 -15.35
CA TRP A 111 -6.69 -27.49 -16.01
C TRP A 111 -5.95 -27.26 -17.32
N ARG A 112 -4.62 -27.43 -17.34
CA ARG A 112 -3.83 -27.30 -18.58
C ARG A 112 -4.29 -28.30 -19.63
N ASP A 113 -4.45 -29.56 -19.24
CA ASP A 113 -4.92 -30.62 -20.12
C ASP A 113 -6.31 -30.32 -20.69
N MET A 114 -7.25 -29.93 -19.82
CA MET A 114 -8.61 -29.59 -20.20
C MET A 114 -8.64 -28.40 -21.15
N MET A 115 -7.93 -27.31 -20.84
CA MET A 115 -7.91 -26.11 -21.69
C MET A 115 -7.21 -26.37 -23.03
N HIS A 116 -6.21 -27.25 -23.07
CA HIS A 116 -5.58 -27.67 -24.31
C HIS A 116 -6.54 -28.51 -25.17
N ALA A 117 -7.31 -29.41 -24.55
CA ALA A 117 -8.29 -30.25 -25.23
C ALA A 117 -9.59 -29.52 -25.62
N ALA A 118 -9.92 -28.41 -24.95
CA ALA A 118 -11.13 -27.64 -25.22
C ALA A 118 -11.07 -26.91 -26.58
N THR A 119 -12.23 -26.75 -27.23
CA THR A 119 -12.35 -25.94 -28.44
C THR A 119 -12.13 -24.45 -28.16
N PRO A 120 -11.80 -23.63 -29.16
CA PRO A 120 -11.65 -22.19 -29.00
C PRO A 120 -12.87 -21.51 -28.36
N GLU A 121 -14.08 -21.91 -28.76
CA GLU A 121 -15.34 -21.36 -28.26
C GLU A 121 -15.51 -21.69 -26.77
N ARG A 122 -15.28 -22.96 -26.41
CA ARG A 122 -15.37 -23.39 -25.01
C ARG A 122 -14.33 -22.70 -24.14
N ARG A 123 -13.11 -22.48 -24.64
CA ARG A 123 -12.09 -21.68 -23.94
C ARG A 123 -12.54 -20.24 -23.72
N ALA A 124 -13.14 -19.61 -24.73
CA ALA A 124 -13.64 -18.23 -24.63
C ALA A 124 -14.77 -18.10 -23.60
N GLU A 125 -15.72 -19.05 -23.56
CA GLU A 125 -16.77 -19.10 -22.54
C GLU A 125 -16.18 -19.20 -21.13
N ILE A 126 -15.23 -20.12 -20.93
CA ILE A 126 -14.58 -20.33 -19.65
C ILE A 126 -13.83 -19.06 -19.21
N GLN A 127 -13.10 -18.41 -20.14
CA GLN A 127 -12.37 -17.18 -19.86
C GLN A 127 -13.32 -16.02 -19.50
N SER A 128 -14.41 -15.84 -20.26
CA SER A 128 -15.43 -14.83 -19.99
C SER A 128 -16.03 -15.00 -18.60
N LYS A 129 -16.41 -16.23 -18.23
CA LYS A 129 -16.91 -16.53 -16.89
C LYS A 129 -15.86 -16.33 -15.80
N LEU A 130 -14.60 -16.64 -16.04
CA LEU A 130 -13.52 -16.34 -15.08
C LEU A 130 -13.24 -14.85 -14.93
N GLN A 131 -13.51 -14.02 -15.93
CA GLN A 131 -13.31 -12.58 -15.81
C GLN A 131 -14.38 -11.93 -14.93
N SER A 132 -15.63 -12.42 -14.97
CA SER A 132 -16.75 -11.88 -14.20
C SER A 132 -16.77 -12.29 -12.72
N LEU A 133 -16.14 -13.41 -12.36
CA LEU A 133 -16.13 -13.90 -10.98
C LEU A 133 -15.14 -13.13 -10.08
N PRO A 134 -15.40 -13.03 -8.76
CA PRO A 134 -14.40 -12.56 -7.79
C PRO A 134 -13.26 -13.59 -7.60
N PRO A 135 -12.09 -13.18 -7.09
CA PRO A 135 -10.88 -14.02 -7.03
C PRO A 135 -11.07 -15.40 -6.37
N ASP A 136 -11.81 -15.47 -5.27
CA ASP A 136 -12.04 -16.71 -4.53
C ASP A 136 -12.95 -17.68 -5.32
N GLU A 137 -13.96 -17.15 -6.00
CA GLU A 137 -14.86 -17.93 -6.85
C GLU A 137 -14.16 -18.43 -8.12
N LYS A 138 -13.18 -17.68 -8.66
CA LYS A 138 -12.36 -18.15 -9.80
C LYS A 138 -11.61 -19.43 -9.46
N ALA A 139 -11.08 -19.56 -8.25
CA ALA A 139 -10.37 -20.76 -7.82
C ALA A 139 -11.32 -21.96 -7.72
N GLN A 140 -12.51 -21.77 -7.14
CA GLN A 140 -13.53 -22.81 -7.02
C GLN A 140 -14.06 -23.25 -8.39
N TYR A 141 -14.35 -22.29 -9.28
CA TYR A 141 -14.83 -22.57 -10.62
C TYR A 141 -13.82 -23.39 -11.45
N ARG A 142 -12.52 -23.04 -11.36
CA ARG A 142 -11.46 -23.84 -12.01
C ARG A 142 -11.39 -25.27 -11.45
N ARG A 143 -11.49 -25.42 -10.13
CA ARG A 143 -11.48 -26.75 -9.48
C ARG A 143 -12.65 -27.60 -9.97
N ALA A 144 -13.88 -27.07 -9.96
CA ALA A 144 -15.07 -27.80 -10.39
C ALA A 144 -14.97 -28.31 -11.83
N LEU A 145 -14.54 -27.45 -12.75
CA LEU A 145 -14.37 -27.82 -14.16
C LEU A 145 -13.34 -28.95 -14.34
N VAL A 146 -12.23 -28.89 -13.61
CA VAL A 146 -11.19 -29.92 -13.69
C VAL A 146 -11.65 -31.23 -13.07
N GLU A 147 -12.36 -31.19 -11.94
CA GLU A 147 -12.92 -32.39 -11.32
C GLU A 147 -13.92 -33.09 -12.24
N GLU A 148 -14.78 -32.34 -12.93
CA GLU A 148 -15.67 -32.87 -13.97
C GLU A 148 -14.88 -33.49 -15.12
N TYR A 149 -13.87 -32.78 -15.63
CA TYR A 149 -13.01 -33.28 -16.70
C TYR A 149 -12.28 -34.57 -16.31
N LEU A 150 -11.75 -34.65 -15.08
CA LEU A 150 -11.04 -35.83 -14.58
C LEU A 150 -11.97 -37.04 -14.34
N LYS A 151 -13.25 -36.81 -14.04
CA LYS A 151 -14.25 -37.89 -13.96
C LYS A 151 -14.56 -38.50 -15.33
N VAL A 152 -14.54 -37.68 -16.37
CA VAL A 152 -14.88 -38.11 -17.75
C VAL A 152 -13.65 -38.62 -18.50
N LYS A 153 -12.45 -38.15 -18.15
CA LYS A 153 -11.20 -38.56 -18.80
C LYS A 153 -10.92 -40.05 -18.51
N PRO A 154 -10.84 -40.92 -19.54
CA PRO A 154 -10.49 -42.31 -19.33
C PRO A 154 -9.08 -42.38 -18.75
N ARG A 155 -8.90 -43.13 -17.65
CA ARG A 155 -7.57 -43.46 -17.13
C ARG A 155 -6.87 -44.33 -18.19
N LYS A 156 -5.89 -43.76 -18.88
CA LYS A 156 -4.98 -44.52 -19.74
C LYS A 156 -3.95 -45.25 -18.90
#